data_AF-A0A2N1D0N5-F1
#
_entry.id   AF-A0A2N1D0N5-F1
#
_cell.length_a   1.000
_cell.length_b   1.000
_cell.length_c   1.000
_cell.angle_alpha   90.00
_cell.angle_beta   90.00
_cell.angle_gamma   90.00
#
_symmetry.space_group_name_H-M   'P 1'
#
loop_
_entity.id
_entity.type
_entity.pdbx_description
1 polymer ?
#
loop_
_entity_poly.entity_id
_entity_poly.type
_entity_poly.pdbx_seq_one_letter_code
_entity_poly.pdbx_strand_id
1 'polypeptide(L)'
;MKLDLHPRRFWKMILCFGVVQTLFTMSTVNYLAANEAEIDKLSKDGLKLVLTGSPSSPVKVCKQEECERIGFPKGMHESIANGYSEASLEDLTGDGIPELILTHAEEGSINTCSAIYRYDSIRISFAKFKSISKPICNYTLEDSYIISRYRSGAKWHEDIYAIESGDPVLKVTDSCLGCDYIERTVHLLEDKVEHLLVTNDSNHNQRVPLSTVVTSHKAILYKAPSFDQATTMYLVTGDKVILTDFTETESNSFWYKIKYYTAKDKIIQAWISCDELDICK
;
A
#
# COMPACT_ATOMS: atom_id res chain seq x y z
N MET A 1 -65.07 -0.56 17.58
CA MET A 1 -66.35 -0.43 18.31
C MET A 1 -66.04 -0.47 19.80
N LYS A 2 -66.34 0.65 20.50
CA LYS A 2 -66.39 0.91 21.96
C LYS A 2 -65.12 0.60 22.80
N LEU A 3 -64.40 1.61 23.33
CA LEU A 3 -64.67 2.49 24.50
C LEU A 3 -64.90 1.74 25.82
N ASP A 4 -64.00 1.97 26.78
CA ASP A 4 -64.21 2.28 28.21
C ASP A 4 -62.79 2.40 28.84
N LEU A 5 -62.23 3.53 29.31
CA LEU A 5 -62.61 4.62 30.22
C LEU A 5 -62.96 4.22 31.68
N HIS A 6 -62.02 4.63 32.56
CA HIS A 6 -62.23 5.28 33.88
C HIS A 6 -62.39 4.42 35.17
N PRO A 7 -62.30 4.99 36.40
CA PRO A 7 -61.29 5.91 37.01
C PRO A 7 -61.03 5.61 38.53
N ARG A 8 -60.42 6.58 39.26
CA ARG A 8 -60.39 6.84 40.75
C ARG A 8 -59.13 6.34 41.48
N ARG A 9 -58.51 7.02 42.46
CA ARG A 9 -58.85 8.13 43.40
C ARG A 9 -57.49 8.65 43.97
N PHE A 10 -57.19 9.94 44.01
CA PHE A 10 -57.42 10.90 45.12
C PHE A 10 -56.69 10.56 46.44
N TRP A 11 -55.67 11.35 46.85
CA TRP A 11 -55.66 12.16 48.09
C TRP A 11 -54.38 13.01 48.30
N LYS A 12 -54.66 14.31 48.55
CA LYS A 12 -54.06 15.31 49.47
C LYS A 12 -52.61 15.84 49.35
N MET A 13 -52.61 17.18 49.24
CA MET A 13 -51.61 18.18 49.65
C MET A 13 -50.86 17.86 50.96
N ILE A 14 -49.61 18.32 51.04
CA ILE A 14 -49.07 19.17 52.13
C ILE A 14 -48.02 20.12 51.53
N LEU A 15 -48.22 21.42 51.73
CA LEU A 15 -47.24 22.48 51.58
C LEU A 15 -46.27 22.46 52.77
N CYS A 16 -44.97 22.62 52.53
CA CYS A 16 -44.04 23.17 53.50
C CYS A 16 -43.08 24.13 52.80
N PHE A 17 -43.23 25.40 53.13
CA PHE A 17 -42.26 26.46 52.87
C PHE A 17 -40.99 26.19 53.67
N GLY A 18 -39.85 26.08 52.98
CA GLY A 18 -38.52 26.04 53.57
C GLY A 18 -37.62 26.98 52.80
N VAL A 19 -37.39 28.16 53.35
CA VAL A 19 -36.41 29.14 52.88
C VAL A 19 -35.01 28.55 53.03
N VAL A 20 -34.33 28.28 51.92
CA VAL A 20 -32.89 28.05 51.90
C VAL A 20 -32.29 29.06 50.94
N GLN A 21 -31.63 30.06 51.53
CA GLN A 21 -30.91 31.11 50.85
C GLN A 21 -29.53 30.53 50.51
N THR A 22 -29.42 29.94 49.32
CA THR A 22 -28.17 29.35 48.83
C THR A 22 -27.24 30.46 48.34
N LEU A 23 -26.07 30.58 48.97
CA LEU A 23 -24.94 31.35 48.46
C LEU A 23 -24.57 30.87 47.05
N PHE A 24 -24.74 31.71 46.03
CA PHE A 24 -24.10 31.51 44.74
C PHE A 24 -22.64 31.93 44.86
N THR A 25 -21.76 30.95 45.03
CA THR A 25 -20.35 31.12 44.70
C THR A 25 -20.23 31.30 43.20
N MET A 26 -19.67 32.43 42.77
CA MET A 26 -19.20 32.61 41.39
C MET A 26 -18.01 31.68 41.16
N SER A 27 -18.29 30.45 40.73
CA SER A 27 -17.29 29.59 40.11
C SER A 27 -17.14 30.01 38.64
N THR A 28 -15.95 30.52 38.33
CA THR A 28 -15.42 30.75 36.99
C THR A 28 -15.76 29.59 36.06
N VAL A 29 -16.59 29.86 35.04
CA VAL A 29 -16.72 28.97 33.89
C VAL A 29 -15.45 29.11 33.07
N ASN A 30 -14.44 28.30 33.41
CA ASN A 30 -13.41 27.95 32.45
C ASN A 30 -14.11 27.14 31.36
N TYR A 31 -14.37 27.78 30.22
CA TYR A 31 -14.73 27.07 29.02
C TYR A 31 -13.59 26.10 28.72
N LEU A 32 -13.89 24.81 28.90
CA LEU A 32 -13.07 23.70 28.46
C LEU A 32 -12.79 23.90 26.98
N ALA A 33 -11.51 24.08 26.64
CA ALA A 33 -11.03 23.83 25.30
C ALA A 33 -11.48 22.40 24.92
N ALA A 34 -12.07 22.27 23.74
CA ALA A 34 -12.33 20.96 23.17
C ALA A 34 -10.99 20.19 23.16
N ASN A 35 -10.94 19.07 23.87
CA ASN A 35 -9.79 18.17 23.80
C ASN A 35 -9.74 17.63 22.37
N GLU A 36 -8.94 18.24 21.51
CA GLU A 36 -8.46 17.60 20.29
C GLU A 36 -7.77 16.30 20.70
N ALA A 37 -8.14 15.18 20.07
CA ALA A 37 -7.44 13.93 20.29
C ALA A 37 -6.00 14.09 19.77
N GLU A 38 -5.04 14.13 20.69
CA GLU A 38 -3.62 14.14 20.33
C GLU A 38 -3.18 12.70 20.01
N ILE A 39 -2.59 12.50 18.83
CA ILE A 39 -1.92 11.25 18.46
C ILE A 39 -0.43 11.51 18.56
N ASP A 40 0.28 10.72 19.36
CA ASP A 40 1.71 10.84 19.53
C ASP A 40 2.49 9.59 19.13
N LYS A 41 3.74 9.80 18.69
CA LYS A 41 4.70 8.72 18.47
C LYS A 41 6.09 9.15 18.88
N LEU A 42 6.72 8.33 19.72
CA LEU A 42 8.05 8.59 20.30
C LEU A 42 9.13 7.92 19.45
N SER A 43 10.15 8.68 19.07
CA SER A 43 11.33 8.17 18.40
C SER A 43 12.35 7.59 19.37
N LYS A 44 13.28 6.78 18.85
CA LYS A 44 14.39 6.18 19.62
C LYS A 44 15.29 7.24 20.29
N ASP A 45 15.33 8.46 19.77
CA ASP A 45 16.16 9.56 20.29
C ASP A 45 15.41 10.48 21.27
N GLY A 46 14.19 10.11 21.69
CA GLY A 46 13.37 10.91 22.60
C GLY A 46 12.68 12.11 21.92
N LEU A 47 12.62 12.12 20.60
CA LEU A 47 11.83 13.08 19.82
C LEU A 47 10.40 12.56 19.67
N LYS A 48 9.42 13.37 20.04
CA LYS A 48 8.00 13.01 20.01
C LYS A 48 7.29 13.87 18.98
N LEU A 49 6.70 13.25 17.96
CA LEU A 49 5.81 13.92 17.01
C LEU A 49 4.37 13.83 17.51
N VAL A 50 3.62 14.93 17.46
CA VAL A 50 2.23 15.00 17.93
C VAL A 50 1.33 15.65 16.88
N LEU A 51 0.27 14.94 16.48
CA LEU A 51 -0.81 15.46 15.65
C LEU A 51 -1.88 16.11 16.52
N THR A 52 -2.38 17.27 16.08
CA THR A 52 -3.43 18.02 16.77
C THR A 52 -4.75 17.91 16.01
N GLY A 53 -5.33 16.70 16.02
CA GLY A 53 -6.73 16.40 15.62
C GLY A 53 -7.15 16.58 14.15
N SER A 54 -6.61 17.56 13.40
CA SER A 54 -6.97 17.85 12.01
C SER A 54 -5.73 17.82 11.10
N PRO A 55 -5.84 17.37 9.84
CA PRO A 55 -4.75 17.48 8.85
C PRO A 55 -4.36 18.94 8.57
N SER A 56 -5.24 19.89 8.87
CA SER A 56 -4.99 21.34 8.78
C SER A 56 -4.42 21.94 10.07
N SER A 57 -4.13 21.13 11.09
CA SER A 57 -3.46 21.55 12.32
C SER A 57 -1.96 21.21 12.30
N PRO A 58 -1.11 22.08 12.84
CA PRO A 58 0.34 21.90 12.79
C PRO A 58 0.77 20.67 13.59
N VAL A 59 1.76 19.95 13.07
CA VAL A 59 2.45 18.89 13.82
C VAL A 59 3.31 19.55 14.89
N LYS A 60 3.24 19.10 16.13
CA LYS A 60 4.18 19.50 17.17
C LYS A 60 5.35 18.52 17.21
N VAL A 61 6.54 19.05 17.45
CA VAL A 61 7.74 18.25 17.71
C VAL A 61 8.20 18.59 19.10
N CYS A 62 8.19 17.58 19.96
CA CYS A 62 8.56 17.71 21.35
C CYS A 62 9.90 17.01 21.57
N LYS A 63 10.83 17.73 22.21
CA LYS A 63 12.06 17.17 22.74
C LYS A 63 11.98 17.34 24.25
N GLN A 64 11.85 16.22 24.97
CA GLN A 64 11.49 16.23 26.39
C GLN A 64 10.15 16.96 26.61
N GLU A 65 10.12 18.05 27.38
CA GLU A 65 8.90 18.83 27.67
C GLU A 65 8.73 20.05 26.75
N GLU A 66 9.74 20.37 25.92
CA GLU A 66 9.68 21.52 25.02
C GLU A 66 9.11 21.08 23.66
N CYS A 67 7.96 21.66 23.29
CA CYS A 67 7.28 21.38 22.02
C CYS A 67 7.30 22.62 21.11
N GLU A 68 7.78 22.44 19.89
CA GLU A 68 7.72 23.43 18.83
C GLU A 68 6.65 23.05 17.79
N ARG A 69 5.91 24.05 17.28
CA ARG A 69 4.96 23.84 16.19
C ARG A 69 5.69 23.92 14.87
N ILE A 70 5.57 22.88 14.07
CA ILE A 70 6.11 22.86 12.72
C ILE A 70 5.03 23.32 11.74
N GLY A 71 5.38 24.31 10.93
CA GLY A 71 4.53 24.78 9.84
C GLY A 71 4.36 23.71 8.77
N PHE A 72 3.26 23.79 8.01
CA PHE A 72 3.00 22.83 6.94
C PHE A 72 4.11 22.82 5.90
N PRO A 73 4.58 21.63 5.49
CA PRO A 73 5.57 21.53 4.43
C PRO A 73 4.99 22.01 3.11
N LYS A 74 5.86 22.56 2.26
CA LYS A 74 5.50 22.94 0.89
C LYS A 74 4.99 21.70 0.14
N GLY A 75 3.73 21.72 -0.28
CA GLY A 75 3.03 20.60 -0.93
C GLY A 75 1.88 20.02 -0.09
N MET A 76 1.87 20.21 1.24
CA MET A 76 0.78 19.69 2.07
C MET A 76 -0.54 20.43 1.85
N HIS A 77 -0.51 21.75 1.66
CA HIS A 77 -1.71 22.49 1.24
C HIS A 77 -2.28 22.00 -0.09
N GLU A 78 -1.42 21.57 -1.02
CA GLU A 78 -1.84 20.98 -2.29
C GLU A 78 -2.46 19.60 -2.08
N SER A 79 -1.86 18.75 -1.24
CA SER A 79 -2.48 17.47 -0.83
C SER A 79 -3.85 17.68 -0.20
N ILE A 80 -3.98 18.59 0.76
CA ILE A 80 -5.28 18.88 1.41
C ILE A 80 -6.30 19.40 0.37
N ALA A 81 -5.88 20.32 -0.51
CA ALA A 81 -6.73 20.82 -1.60
C ALA A 81 -7.15 19.71 -2.58
N ASN A 82 -6.31 18.68 -2.76
CA ASN A 82 -6.60 17.50 -3.56
C ASN A 82 -7.44 16.44 -2.80
N GLY A 83 -7.95 16.77 -1.62
CA GLY A 83 -8.92 15.94 -0.88
C GLY A 83 -8.32 14.97 0.14
N TYR A 84 -7.04 15.13 0.50
CA TYR A 84 -6.43 14.39 1.60
C TYR A 84 -6.87 15.03 2.94
N SER A 85 -7.72 14.32 3.69
CA SER A 85 -8.43 14.85 4.86
C SER A 85 -8.15 14.11 6.16
N GLU A 86 -7.36 13.05 6.12
CA GLU A 86 -6.93 12.30 7.29
C GLU A 86 -5.42 12.42 7.44
N ALA A 87 -4.93 12.40 8.68
CA ALA A 87 -3.52 12.50 9.00
C ALA A 87 -3.14 11.46 10.06
N SER A 88 -2.00 10.80 9.85
CA SER A 88 -1.42 9.84 10.79
C SER A 88 0.11 9.99 10.86
N LEU A 89 0.70 9.39 11.89
CA LEU A 89 2.15 9.30 12.08
C LEU A 89 2.56 7.83 12.11
N GLU A 90 3.40 7.42 11.16
CA GLU A 90 3.89 6.05 11.09
C GLU A 90 5.37 6.04 10.70
N ASP A 91 6.12 5.05 11.21
CA ASP A 91 7.55 4.93 10.92
C ASP A 91 7.67 3.92 9.79
N LEU A 92 7.64 4.40 8.55
CA LEU A 92 7.64 3.59 7.35
C LEU A 92 9.05 3.07 7.02
N THR A 93 10.09 3.76 7.50
CA THR A 93 11.48 3.44 7.14
C THR A 93 12.24 2.69 8.24
N GLY A 94 11.66 2.57 9.42
CA GLY A 94 12.23 1.86 10.56
C GLY A 94 13.41 2.60 11.21
N ASP A 95 13.64 3.86 10.84
CA ASP A 95 14.69 4.70 11.41
C ASP A 95 14.33 5.22 12.81
N GLY A 96 13.08 5.00 13.23
CA GLY A 96 12.54 5.42 14.51
C GLY A 96 11.89 6.80 14.48
N ILE A 97 11.93 7.55 13.37
CA ILE A 97 11.32 8.85 13.21
C ILE A 97 10.05 8.69 12.36
N PRO A 98 8.85 8.97 12.90
CA PRO A 98 7.63 8.82 12.12
C PRO A 98 7.59 9.79 10.92
N GLU A 99 7.14 9.29 9.78
CA GLU A 99 6.61 10.08 8.69
C GLU A 99 5.19 10.58 8.99
N LEU A 100 4.88 11.77 8.47
CA LEU A 100 3.52 12.29 8.40
C LEU A 100 2.85 11.75 7.13
N ILE A 101 1.72 11.08 7.31
CA ILE A 101 0.98 10.43 6.26
C ILE A 101 -0.37 11.09 6.15
N LEU A 102 -0.74 11.52 4.94
CA LEU A 102 -2.06 12.02 4.64
C LEU A 102 -2.79 11.04 3.75
N THR A 103 -4.04 10.76 4.05
CA THR A 103 -4.94 9.89 3.27
C THR A 103 -6.25 10.60 2.95
N HIS A 104 -6.99 10.07 1.98
CA HIS A 104 -8.38 10.47 1.75
C HIS A 104 -9.27 9.86 2.83
N ALA A 105 -10.38 10.55 3.18
CA ALA A 105 -11.40 9.94 4.02
C ALA A 105 -11.94 8.65 3.38
N GLU A 106 -12.05 7.59 4.19
CA GLU A 106 -12.24 6.20 3.76
C GLU A 106 -13.54 5.90 2.98
N GLU A 107 -14.46 6.85 2.75
CA GLU A 107 -15.79 6.53 2.22
C GLU A 107 -15.78 6.11 0.74
N GLY A 108 -15.76 4.79 0.52
CA GLY A 108 -16.06 4.13 -0.75
C GLY A 108 -14.92 4.09 -1.77
N SER A 109 -13.72 4.57 -1.43
CA SER A 109 -12.56 4.48 -2.33
C SER A 109 -11.99 3.07 -2.32
N ILE A 110 -11.80 2.47 -3.50
CA ILE A 110 -11.09 1.19 -3.65
C ILE A 110 -9.59 1.36 -3.35
N ASN A 111 -9.06 2.56 -3.59
CA ASN A 111 -7.65 2.89 -3.38
C ASN A 111 -7.55 4.05 -2.39
N THR A 112 -7.23 3.76 -1.14
CA THR A 112 -6.86 4.79 -0.15
C THR A 112 -5.37 5.06 -0.30
N CYS A 113 -5.04 6.06 -1.11
CA CYS A 113 -3.66 6.45 -1.42
C CYS A 113 -3.14 7.52 -0.46
N SER A 114 -1.82 7.51 -0.28
CA SER A 114 -1.13 8.31 0.72
C SER A 114 -0.22 9.38 0.09
N ALA A 115 -0.24 10.58 0.68
CA ALA A 115 0.80 11.58 0.51
C ALA A 115 1.70 11.57 1.74
N ILE A 116 2.98 11.26 1.55
CA ILE A 116 3.91 10.98 2.64
C ILE A 116 4.95 12.09 2.75
N TYR A 117 5.21 12.52 3.98
CA TYR A 117 6.14 13.58 4.32
C TYR A 117 7.12 13.11 5.40
N ARG A 118 8.41 13.22 5.11
CA ARG A 118 9.50 12.88 6.03
C ARG A 118 9.88 14.09 6.88
N TYR A 119 10.14 13.84 8.16
CA TYR A 119 10.69 14.85 9.06
C TYR A 119 12.20 15.02 8.84
N ASP A 120 12.63 16.27 8.62
CA ASP A 120 14.03 16.69 8.57
C ASP A 120 14.39 17.33 9.91
N SER A 121 15.17 16.61 10.72
CA SER A 121 15.60 17.04 12.04
C SER A 121 16.59 18.21 12.02
N ILE A 122 17.32 18.40 10.91
CA ILE A 122 18.28 19.49 10.74
C ILE A 122 17.51 20.79 10.48
N ARG A 123 16.46 20.73 9.67
CA ARG A 123 15.64 21.89 9.29
C ARG A 123 14.42 22.11 10.17
N ILE A 124 14.13 21.17 11.07
CA ILE A 124 12.93 21.15 11.91
C ILE A 124 11.68 21.38 11.04
N SER A 125 11.53 20.54 10.01
CA SER A 125 10.46 20.69 9.02
C SER A 125 10.10 19.35 8.39
N PHE A 126 8.92 19.28 7.78
CA PHE A 126 8.60 18.17 6.89
C PHE A 126 8.99 18.46 5.45
N ALA A 127 9.28 17.41 4.68
CA ALA A 127 9.46 17.47 3.24
C ALA A 127 8.73 16.30 2.58
N LYS A 128 8.13 16.53 1.42
CA LYS A 128 7.50 15.45 0.64
C LYS A 128 8.53 14.34 0.39
N PHE A 129 8.12 13.10 0.62
CA PHE A 129 9.00 11.95 0.47
C PHE A 129 9.25 11.68 -1.03
N LYS A 130 10.40 12.11 -1.54
CA LYS A 130 10.70 12.12 -2.99
C LYS A 130 11.06 10.74 -3.57
N SER A 131 11.56 9.83 -2.75
CA SER A 131 12.02 8.50 -3.17
C SER A 131 10.86 7.62 -3.68
N ILE A 132 9.63 8.00 -3.37
CA ILE A 132 8.40 7.35 -3.81
C ILE A 132 7.83 8.13 -5.01
N SER A 133 7.95 7.56 -6.21
CA SER A 133 7.51 8.21 -7.46
C SER A 133 6.00 8.09 -7.73
N LYS A 134 5.34 7.10 -7.13
CA LYS A 134 3.89 6.86 -7.23
C LYS A 134 3.23 6.91 -5.85
N PRO A 135 1.98 7.38 -5.71
CA PRO A 135 1.27 7.28 -4.44
C PRO A 135 1.24 5.82 -3.93
N ILE A 136 1.50 5.64 -2.64
CA ILE A 136 1.38 4.34 -1.97
C ILE A 136 -0.06 4.20 -1.48
N CYS A 137 -0.74 3.11 -1.84
CA CYS A 137 -2.16 2.92 -1.56
C CYS A 137 -2.40 1.63 -0.78
N ASN A 138 -3.41 1.65 0.10
CA ASN A 138 -3.83 0.54 0.96
C ASN A 138 -2.64 -0.26 1.53
N TYR A 139 -1.64 0.43 2.05
CA TYR A 139 -0.34 -0.17 2.27
C TYR A 139 -0.27 -0.96 3.58
N THR A 140 0.63 -1.93 3.63
CA THR A 140 1.03 -2.64 4.85
C THR A 140 2.55 -2.58 5.02
N LEU A 141 2.99 -2.73 6.27
CA LEU A 141 4.40 -2.89 6.63
C LEU A 141 4.64 -4.34 7.06
N GLU A 142 5.46 -5.08 6.31
CA GLU A 142 5.71 -6.51 6.54
C GLU A 142 7.20 -6.81 6.28
N ASP A 143 7.90 -7.47 7.21
CA ASP A 143 9.30 -7.89 7.06
C ASP A 143 10.27 -6.79 6.54
N SER A 144 10.08 -5.54 6.99
CA SER A 144 10.83 -4.35 6.53
C SER A 144 10.57 -3.93 5.06
N TYR A 145 9.46 -4.38 4.50
CA TYR A 145 8.91 -3.91 3.24
C TYR A 145 7.69 -3.01 3.45
N ILE A 146 7.54 -2.04 2.57
CA ILE A 146 6.27 -1.35 2.36
C ILE A 146 5.59 -2.03 1.17
N ILE A 147 4.39 -2.57 1.39
CA ILE A 147 3.60 -3.24 0.34
C ILE A 147 2.42 -2.33 0.01
N SER A 148 2.42 -1.73 -1.18
CA SER A 148 1.35 -0.88 -1.69
C SER A 148 0.41 -1.71 -2.56
N ARG A 149 -0.87 -1.85 -2.17
CA ARG A 149 -1.87 -2.63 -2.93
C ARG A 149 -2.93 -1.72 -3.52
N TYR A 150 -3.14 -1.80 -4.83
CA TYR A 150 -4.09 -0.94 -5.51
C TYR A 150 -4.78 -1.63 -6.68
N ARG A 151 -5.98 -1.15 -7.00
CA ARG A 151 -6.72 -1.57 -8.19
C ARG A 151 -6.44 -0.60 -9.34
N SER A 152 -6.11 -1.13 -10.51
CA SER A 152 -6.03 -0.38 -11.75
C SER A 152 -6.76 -1.15 -12.85
N GLY A 153 -7.82 -0.54 -13.38
CA GLY A 153 -8.79 -1.22 -14.25
C GLY A 153 -9.47 -2.38 -13.52
N ALA A 154 -9.49 -3.55 -14.16
CA ALA A 154 -10.08 -4.77 -13.59
C ALA A 154 -9.10 -5.59 -12.72
N LYS A 155 -7.82 -5.20 -12.67
CA LYS A 155 -6.75 -5.97 -12.02
C LYS A 155 -6.33 -5.34 -10.68
N TRP A 156 -5.96 -6.19 -9.74
CA TRP A 156 -5.24 -5.82 -8.54
C TRP A 156 -3.73 -5.86 -8.78
N HIS A 157 -3.02 -4.94 -8.15
CA HIS A 157 -1.58 -4.73 -8.25
C HIS A 157 -0.95 -4.60 -6.86
N GLU A 158 0.32 -4.97 -6.77
CA GLU A 158 1.18 -4.75 -5.61
C GLU A 158 2.51 -4.14 -6.04
N ASP A 159 2.87 -3.00 -5.45
CA ASP A 159 4.23 -2.45 -5.52
C ASP A 159 4.90 -2.71 -4.16
N ILE A 160 6.04 -3.41 -4.17
CA ILE A 160 6.76 -3.86 -2.98
C ILE A 160 8.09 -3.12 -2.90
N TYR A 161 8.26 -2.33 -1.83
CA TYR A 161 9.42 -1.48 -1.60
C TYR A 161 10.26 -2.04 -0.46
N ALA A 162 11.56 -2.22 -0.70
CA ALA A 162 12.52 -2.48 0.37
C ALA A 162 13.08 -1.15 0.90
N ILE A 163 13.39 -1.07 2.20
CA ILE A 163 14.10 0.10 2.73
C ILE A 163 15.61 -0.08 2.55
N GLU A 164 16.24 0.78 1.75
CA GLU A 164 17.68 0.78 1.50
C GLU A 164 18.26 2.14 1.82
N SER A 165 19.25 2.19 2.72
CA SER A 165 19.86 3.45 3.18
C SER A 165 18.83 4.47 3.72
N GLY A 166 17.75 3.96 4.32
CA GLY A 166 16.64 4.78 4.83
C GLY A 166 15.62 5.19 3.78
N ASP A 167 15.79 4.84 2.50
CA ASP A 167 14.82 5.19 1.45
C ASP A 167 14.09 3.95 0.90
N PRO A 168 12.78 4.02 0.63
CA PRO A 168 12.04 2.96 -0.04
C PRO A 168 12.48 2.87 -1.50
N VAL A 169 12.93 1.69 -1.88
CA VAL A 169 13.34 1.34 -3.23
C VAL A 169 12.38 0.28 -3.75
N LEU A 170 11.69 0.57 -4.86
CA LEU A 170 10.79 -0.37 -5.51
C LEU A 170 11.59 -1.59 -5.97
N LYS A 171 11.24 -2.79 -5.47
CA LYS A 171 11.89 -4.06 -5.82
C LYS A 171 11.04 -4.92 -6.72
N VAL A 172 9.74 -4.91 -6.49
CA VAL A 172 8.79 -5.76 -7.24
C VAL A 172 7.52 -4.99 -7.54
N THR A 173 7.01 -5.17 -8.76
CA THR A 173 5.65 -4.82 -9.15
C THR A 173 4.96 -6.10 -9.60
N ASP A 174 3.88 -6.47 -8.92
CA ASP A 174 3.03 -7.61 -9.26
C ASP A 174 1.69 -7.13 -9.81
N SER A 175 1.25 -7.71 -10.92
CA SER A 175 -0.01 -7.42 -11.61
C SER A 175 -0.87 -8.68 -11.70
N CYS A 176 -2.20 -8.49 -11.71
CA CYS A 176 -3.17 -9.58 -11.76
C CYS A 176 -3.20 -10.45 -10.48
N LEU A 177 -3.12 -9.82 -9.30
CA LEU A 177 -3.33 -10.55 -8.04
C LEU A 177 -4.73 -11.20 -8.04
N GLY A 178 -4.81 -12.48 -7.71
CA GLY A 178 -6.07 -13.24 -7.77
C GLY A 178 -6.35 -13.92 -9.12
N CYS A 179 -5.49 -13.74 -10.13
CA CYS A 179 -5.59 -14.45 -11.42
C CYS A 179 -4.95 -15.85 -11.34
N ASP A 180 -4.98 -16.62 -12.43
CA ASP A 180 -4.34 -17.95 -12.47
C ASP A 180 -2.83 -17.88 -12.20
N TYR A 181 -2.22 -16.74 -12.56
CA TYR A 181 -0.84 -16.40 -12.28
C TYR A 181 -0.68 -14.89 -12.12
N ILE A 182 0.43 -14.49 -11.50
CA ILE A 182 0.80 -13.10 -11.31
C ILE A 182 1.87 -12.73 -12.33
N GLU A 183 1.68 -11.59 -13.00
CA GLU A 183 2.68 -10.94 -13.84
C GLU A 183 3.62 -10.15 -12.93
N ARG A 184 4.83 -10.66 -12.69
CA ARG A 184 5.82 -10.04 -11.82
C ARG A 184 6.88 -9.30 -12.62
N THR A 185 7.16 -8.06 -12.22
CA THR A 185 8.31 -7.27 -12.67
C THR A 185 9.26 -7.06 -11.49
N VAL A 186 10.47 -7.61 -11.57
CA VAL A 186 11.54 -7.41 -10.60
C VAL A 186 12.41 -6.25 -11.07
N HIS A 187 12.56 -5.23 -10.23
CA HIS A 187 13.36 -4.04 -10.48
C HIS A 187 14.77 -4.26 -9.93
N LEU A 188 15.74 -4.33 -10.83
CA LEU A 188 17.15 -4.53 -10.54
C LEU A 188 17.90 -3.18 -10.59
N LEU A 189 19.21 -3.21 -10.34
CA LEU A 189 20.06 -2.01 -10.43
C LEU A 189 20.09 -1.44 -11.86
N GLU A 190 20.31 -0.13 -11.98
CA GLU A 190 20.47 0.60 -13.25
C GLU A 190 19.22 0.53 -14.16
N ASP A 191 18.02 0.63 -13.59
CA ASP A 191 16.73 0.59 -14.31
C ASP A 191 16.49 -0.70 -15.11
N LYS A 192 17.25 -1.76 -14.82
CA LYS A 192 17.04 -3.09 -15.41
C LYS A 192 15.83 -3.74 -14.76
N VAL A 193 15.01 -4.38 -15.58
CA VAL A 193 13.85 -5.14 -15.10
C VAL A 193 13.89 -6.58 -15.60
N GLU A 194 13.37 -7.49 -14.78
CA GLU A 194 13.12 -8.88 -15.15
C GLU A 194 11.61 -9.17 -15.02
N HIS A 195 11.04 -9.77 -16.07
CA HIS A 195 9.64 -10.20 -16.07
C HIS A 195 9.54 -11.70 -15.82
N LEU A 196 8.58 -12.08 -14.97
CA LEU A 196 8.31 -13.46 -14.57
C LEU A 196 6.80 -13.67 -14.50
N LEU A 197 6.35 -14.88 -14.84
CA LEU A 197 5.05 -15.35 -14.38
C LEU A 197 5.28 -16.12 -13.08
N VAL A 198 4.56 -15.79 -12.01
CA VAL A 198 4.71 -16.44 -10.70
C VAL A 198 3.40 -17.01 -10.20
N THR A 199 3.47 -17.93 -9.23
CA THR A 199 2.29 -18.47 -8.55
C THR A 199 1.47 -17.37 -7.87
N ASN A 200 0.14 -17.55 -7.84
CA ASN A 200 -0.79 -16.61 -7.22
C ASN A 200 -0.91 -16.83 -5.69
N ASP A 201 0.23 -16.86 -4.99
CA ASP A 201 0.23 -16.93 -3.53
C ASP A 201 -0.17 -15.57 -2.93
N SER A 202 -0.95 -15.56 -1.84
CA SER A 202 -1.34 -14.31 -1.16
C SER A 202 -0.14 -13.64 -0.50
N ASN A 203 0.83 -14.43 -0.02
CA ASN A 203 2.09 -13.93 0.50
C ASN A 203 3.10 -13.75 -0.63
N HIS A 204 3.53 -12.51 -0.86
CA HIS A 204 4.45 -12.16 -1.94
C HIS A 204 5.81 -12.88 -1.88
N ASN A 205 6.26 -13.28 -0.67
CA ASN A 205 7.50 -14.03 -0.43
C ASN A 205 7.39 -15.51 -0.77
N GLN A 206 6.16 -16.06 -0.87
CA GLN A 206 5.91 -17.45 -1.23
C GLN A 206 5.64 -17.65 -2.72
N ARG A 207 5.53 -16.57 -3.49
CA ARG A 207 5.35 -16.60 -4.94
C ARG A 207 6.62 -17.11 -5.62
N VAL A 208 6.49 -18.19 -6.41
CA VAL A 208 7.60 -18.82 -7.13
C VAL A 208 7.43 -18.70 -8.64
N PRO A 209 8.51 -18.58 -9.42
CA PRO A 209 8.44 -18.56 -10.87
C PRO A 209 7.77 -19.82 -11.42
N LEU A 210 6.83 -19.63 -12.34
CA LEU A 210 6.21 -20.71 -13.07
C LEU A 210 7.22 -21.32 -14.03
N SER A 211 7.23 -22.65 -14.07
CA SER A 211 8.12 -23.41 -14.92
C SER A 211 7.38 -24.59 -15.53
N THR A 212 7.81 -25.00 -16.71
CA THR A 212 7.26 -26.14 -17.43
C THR A 212 8.38 -26.87 -18.17
N VAL A 213 8.06 -27.98 -18.82
CA VAL A 213 9.01 -28.81 -19.55
C VAL A 213 8.64 -28.89 -21.02
N VAL A 214 9.67 -28.96 -21.87
CA VAL A 214 9.52 -29.22 -23.30
C VAL A 214 9.14 -30.68 -23.50
N THR A 215 8.14 -30.92 -24.34
CA THR A 215 7.59 -32.26 -24.58
C THR A 215 8.00 -32.84 -25.93
N SER A 216 8.19 -32.00 -26.95
CA SER A 216 8.62 -32.43 -28.27
C SER A 216 10.10 -32.76 -28.33
N HIS A 217 10.47 -33.70 -29.20
CA HIS A 217 11.87 -34.06 -29.44
C HIS A 217 12.74 -32.87 -29.89
N LYS A 218 12.13 -31.90 -30.56
CA LYS A 218 12.79 -30.69 -31.01
C LYS A 218 11.81 -29.52 -31.07
N ALA A 219 11.86 -28.64 -30.08
CA ALA A 219 11.05 -27.44 -30.01
C ALA A 219 11.84 -26.21 -30.48
N ILE A 220 11.45 -25.63 -31.60
CA ILE A 220 12.13 -24.46 -32.19
C ILE A 220 11.90 -23.22 -31.30
N LEU A 221 12.93 -22.39 -31.15
CA LEU A 221 12.84 -21.11 -30.47
C LEU A 221 12.69 -19.95 -31.46
N TYR A 222 11.93 -18.93 -31.08
CA TYR A 222 11.53 -17.82 -31.94
C TYR A 222 11.91 -16.46 -31.32
N LYS A 223 12.19 -15.47 -32.17
CA LYS A 223 12.48 -14.09 -31.70
C LYS A 223 11.23 -13.33 -31.28
N ALA A 224 10.09 -13.69 -31.86
CA ALA A 224 8.76 -13.14 -31.58
C ALA A 224 7.73 -14.29 -31.62
N PRO A 225 6.50 -14.11 -31.11
CA PRO A 225 5.47 -15.14 -31.11
C PRO A 225 4.86 -15.33 -32.51
N SER A 226 5.67 -15.81 -33.45
CA SER A 226 5.33 -16.00 -34.86
C SER A 226 6.23 -17.06 -35.50
N PHE A 227 5.64 -17.95 -36.29
CA PHE A 227 6.37 -19.00 -37.01
C PHE A 227 7.41 -18.44 -38.01
N ASP A 228 7.22 -17.23 -38.52
CA ASP A 228 8.15 -16.57 -39.45
C ASP A 228 9.42 -16.02 -38.75
N GLN A 229 9.45 -16.04 -37.42
CA GLN A 229 10.56 -15.54 -36.60
C GLN A 229 11.41 -16.65 -35.99
N ALA A 230 11.41 -17.83 -36.63
CA ALA A 230 12.18 -18.99 -36.22
C ALA A 230 13.68 -18.68 -36.14
N THR A 231 14.32 -19.18 -35.09
CA THR A 231 15.78 -19.15 -34.95
C THR A 231 16.37 -20.51 -35.29
N THR A 232 17.71 -20.59 -35.31
CA THR A 232 18.42 -21.88 -35.40
C THR A 232 18.50 -22.61 -34.06
N MET A 233 18.08 -21.97 -32.96
CA MET A 233 18.08 -22.55 -31.62
C MET A 233 16.81 -23.40 -31.41
N TYR A 234 16.97 -24.44 -30.60
CA TYR A 234 15.87 -25.31 -30.19
C TYR A 234 16.15 -25.88 -28.80
N LEU A 235 15.09 -26.32 -28.14
CA LEU A 235 15.14 -27.14 -26.94
C LEU A 235 14.69 -28.57 -27.28
N VAL A 236 14.98 -29.51 -26.39
CA VAL A 236 14.63 -30.94 -26.56
C VAL A 236 13.74 -31.42 -25.43
N THR A 237 13.10 -32.58 -25.63
CA THR A 237 12.23 -33.19 -24.62
C THR A 237 12.92 -33.25 -23.25
N GLY A 238 12.21 -32.79 -22.22
CA GLY A 238 12.68 -32.78 -20.82
C GLY A 238 13.41 -31.50 -20.40
N ASP A 239 13.75 -30.60 -21.33
CA ASP A 239 14.30 -29.30 -20.97
C ASP A 239 13.29 -28.50 -20.13
N LYS A 240 13.70 -28.06 -18.94
CA LYS A 240 12.87 -27.23 -18.06
C LYS A 240 13.09 -25.75 -18.34
N VAL A 241 12.01 -25.00 -18.48
CA VAL A 241 12.01 -23.56 -18.78
C VAL A 241 11.20 -22.79 -17.75
N ILE A 242 11.58 -21.53 -17.50
CA ILE A 242 10.81 -20.59 -16.68
C ILE A 242 9.95 -19.72 -17.61
N LEU A 243 8.70 -19.50 -17.25
CA LEU A 243 7.77 -18.66 -18.00
C LEU A 243 7.92 -17.20 -17.58
N THR A 244 8.07 -16.32 -18.56
CA THR A 244 8.32 -14.89 -18.35
C THR A 244 7.25 -13.98 -18.94
N ASP A 245 6.52 -14.48 -19.94
CA ASP A 245 5.41 -13.78 -20.59
C ASP A 245 4.58 -14.79 -21.39
N PHE A 246 3.40 -14.39 -21.84
CA PHE A 246 2.55 -15.17 -22.73
C PHE A 246 1.78 -14.25 -23.67
N THR A 247 1.39 -14.77 -24.82
CA THR A 247 0.43 -14.07 -25.70
C THR A 247 -0.41 -15.08 -26.46
N GLU A 248 -1.63 -14.66 -26.79
CA GLU A 248 -2.46 -15.28 -27.81
C GLU A 248 -2.36 -14.45 -29.10
N THR A 249 -2.17 -15.09 -30.25
CA THR A 249 -2.17 -14.43 -31.55
C THR A 249 -3.57 -14.45 -32.18
N GLU A 250 -3.81 -13.64 -33.22
CA GLU A 250 -5.10 -13.59 -33.93
C GLU A 250 -5.56 -14.95 -34.52
N SER A 251 -4.63 -15.90 -34.66
CA SER A 251 -4.88 -17.29 -35.07
C SER A 251 -5.26 -18.22 -33.91
N ASN A 252 -5.54 -17.68 -32.71
CA ASN A 252 -5.70 -18.41 -31.45
C ASN A 252 -4.51 -19.33 -31.13
N SER A 253 -3.31 -18.94 -31.57
CA SER A 253 -2.09 -19.67 -31.22
C SER A 253 -1.51 -19.08 -29.94
N PHE A 254 -1.30 -19.94 -28.94
CA PHE A 254 -0.72 -19.54 -27.67
C PHE A 254 0.80 -19.66 -27.73
N TRP A 255 1.48 -18.64 -27.21
CA TRP A 255 2.94 -18.57 -27.17
C TRP A 255 3.39 -18.17 -25.78
N TYR A 256 4.49 -18.75 -25.33
CA TYR A 256 5.16 -18.35 -24.10
C TYR A 256 6.52 -17.77 -24.40
N LYS A 257 6.87 -16.69 -23.69
CA LYS A 257 8.24 -16.23 -23.61
C LYS A 257 8.91 -16.94 -22.46
N ILE A 258 10.03 -17.58 -22.74
CA ILE A 258 10.73 -18.41 -21.77
C ILE A 258 12.09 -17.83 -21.39
N LYS A 259 12.57 -18.23 -20.22
CA LYS A 259 13.96 -18.15 -19.78
C LYS A 259 14.48 -19.56 -19.57
N TYR A 260 15.55 -19.92 -20.27
CA TYR A 260 16.24 -21.21 -20.15
C TYR A 260 17.68 -21.00 -19.71
N TYR A 261 18.14 -21.81 -18.74
CA TYR A 261 19.53 -21.85 -18.31
C TYR A 261 20.21 -23.04 -18.96
N THR A 262 21.19 -22.78 -19.81
CA THR A 262 22.04 -23.85 -20.38
C THR A 262 22.90 -24.50 -19.30
N ALA A 263 23.46 -25.68 -19.58
CA ALA A 263 24.43 -26.34 -18.70
C ALA A 263 25.72 -25.52 -18.40
N LYS A 264 25.94 -24.39 -19.08
CA LYS A 264 27.04 -23.45 -18.84
C LYS A 264 26.55 -22.13 -18.21
N ASP A 265 25.38 -22.14 -17.61
CA ASP A 265 24.71 -20.99 -16.98
C ASP A 265 24.46 -19.79 -17.89
N LYS A 266 24.55 -19.97 -19.21
CA LYS A 266 24.09 -18.96 -20.17
C LYS A 266 22.58 -18.94 -20.19
N ILE A 267 22.01 -17.74 -20.16
CA ILE A 267 20.57 -17.49 -20.24
C ILE A 267 20.17 -17.35 -21.70
N ILE A 268 19.14 -18.10 -22.10
CA ILE A 268 18.44 -17.92 -23.37
C ILE A 268 17.05 -17.39 -23.06
N GLN A 269 16.68 -16.28 -23.70
CA GLN A 269 15.32 -15.75 -23.71
C GLN A 269 14.76 -15.81 -25.13
N ALA A 270 13.63 -16.48 -25.30
CA ALA A 270 13.00 -16.67 -26.60
C ALA A 270 11.51 -16.98 -26.45
N TRP A 271 10.78 -16.91 -27.56
CA TRP A 271 9.41 -17.40 -27.66
C TRP A 271 9.38 -18.87 -28.07
N ILE A 272 8.40 -19.60 -27.58
CA ILE A 272 8.13 -21.00 -27.92
C ILE A 272 6.61 -21.20 -28.06
N SER A 273 6.19 -22.05 -28.99
CA SER A 273 4.77 -22.40 -29.15
C SER A 273 4.28 -23.19 -27.93
N CYS A 274 3.06 -22.93 -27.49
CA CYS A 274 2.40 -23.63 -26.39
C CYS A 274 2.36 -25.16 -26.63
N ASP A 275 2.15 -25.59 -27.87
CA ASP A 275 2.09 -27.03 -28.24
C ASP A 275 3.36 -27.83 -27.88
N GLU A 276 4.48 -27.12 -27.73
CA GLU A 276 5.77 -27.72 -27.37
C GLU A 276 5.91 -27.98 -25.86
N LEU A 277 5.02 -27.41 -25.03
CA LEU A 277 5.14 -27.35 -23.58
C LEU A 277 4.09 -28.23 -22.89
N ASP A 278 4.47 -28.78 -21.74
CA ASP A 278 3.60 -29.66 -20.93
C ASP A 278 2.41 -28.92 -20.31
N ILE A 279 2.57 -27.64 -19.96
CA ILE A 279 1.49 -26.81 -19.38
C ILE A 279 0.29 -26.62 -20.32
N CYS A 280 0.46 -26.95 -21.60
CA CYS A 280 -0.54 -26.79 -22.65
C CYS A 280 -1.26 -28.10 -23.03
N LYS A 281 -0.98 -29.20 -22.31
CA LYS A 281 -1.53 -30.53 -22.57
C LYS A 281 -2.50 -30.95 -21.47
#